data_AF-A0A6A1QFD4-F1
#
_entry.id   AF-A0A6A1QFD4-F1
#
_cell.length_a   1.000
_cell.length_b   1.000
_cell.length_c   1.000
_cell.angle_alpha   90.00
_cell.angle_beta   90.00
_cell.angle_gamma   90.00
#
_symmetry.space_group_name_H-M   'P 1'
#
loop_
_entity.id
_entity.type
_entity.pdbx_description
1 polymer ?
#
loop_
_entity_poly.entity_id
_entity_poly.type
_entity_poly.pdbx_seq_one_letter_code
_entity_poly.pdbx_strand_id
1 'polypeptide(L)'
;MIMIRSIFLFLDRTYVLQNSVLPSIWDMGLELFRNHIISDKMVQTKTIHGILLLTKRERSGEAVDRSLLGMLSDLQVYKDSFELKFLEETNCLYAAEGQRLMQEREVPEYLTCE
;
A
#
# COMPACT_ATOMS: atom_id res chain seq x y z
N MET A 1 14.35 11.81 2.94
CA MET A 1 15.20 11.81 4.15
C MET A 1 16.65 11.36 3.96
N ILE A 2 17.05 10.86 2.79
CA ILE A 2 18.41 10.33 2.55
C ILE A 2 19.49 11.39 2.82
N MET A 3 19.28 12.64 2.38
CA MET A 3 20.23 13.74 2.60
C MET A 3 20.46 14.06 4.09
N ILE A 4 19.40 14.10 4.90
CA ILE A 4 19.51 14.36 6.35
C ILE A 4 20.26 13.21 7.02
N ARG A 5 19.91 11.96 6.69
CA ARG A 5 20.64 10.79 7.19
C ARG A 5 22.12 10.81 6.77
N SER A 6 22.46 11.25 5.57
CA SER A 6 23.85 11.36 5.12
C SER A 6 24.64 12.39 5.92
N ILE A 7 24.03 13.54 6.25
CA ILE A 7 24.66 14.58 7.08
C ILE A 7 24.87 14.06 8.51
N PHE A 8 23.86 13.39 9.08
CA PHE A 8 23.88 12.87 10.45
C PHE A 8 24.32 11.39 10.54
N LEU A 9 25.02 10.87 9.52
CA LEU A 9 25.34 9.44 9.43
C LEU A 9 26.17 8.96 10.62
N PHE A 10 27.09 9.80 11.10
CA PHE A 10 27.93 9.46 12.25
C PHE A 10 27.09 9.32 13.53
N LEU A 11 26.12 10.21 13.75
CA LEU A 11 25.18 10.14 14.88
C LEU A 11 24.35 8.85 14.84
N ASP A 12 23.81 8.52 13.66
CA ASP A 12 22.97 7.33 13.44
C ASP A 12 23.76 6.02 13.67
N ARG A 13 25.02 5.95 13.20
CA ARG A 13 25.85 4.73 13.32
C ARG A 13 26.59 4.55 14.64
N THR A 14 26.81 5.62 15.41
CA THR A 14 27.56 5.52 16.67
C THR A 14 26.64 5.61 17.87
N TYR A 15 25.81 6.65 17.94
CA TYR A 15 24.98 6.90 19.11
C TYR A 15 23.66 6.14 19.05
N VAL A 16 22.95 6.20 17.93
CA VAL A 16 21.64 5.53 17.79
C VAL A 16 21.82 4.02 17.74
N LEU A 17 22.81 3.51 17.01
CA LEU A 17 23.08 2.06 16.95
C LEU A 17 23.44 1.44 18.31
N GLN A 18 24.08 2.20 19.21
CA GLN A 18 24.42 1.74 20.56
C GLN A 18 23.23 1.80 21.52
N ASN A 19 22.20 2.59 21.21
CA ASN A 19 21.02 2.81 22.04
C ASN A 19 19.78 2.23 21.35
N SER A 20 19.50 0.95 21.58
CA SER A 20 18.39 0.21 20.94
C SER A 20 16.99 0.76 21.21
N VAL A 21 16.85 1.68 22.18
CA VAL A 21 15.58 2.35 22.52
C VAL A 21 15.26 3.49 21.54
N LEU A 22 16.27 4.06 20.88
CA LEU A 22 16.08 5.18 19.97
C LEU A 22 15.88 4.69 18.52
N PRO A 23 14.83 5.14 17.82
CA PRO A 23 14.66 4.82 16.41
C PRO A 23 15.77 5.47 15.56
N SER A 24 16.12 4.84 14.43
CA SER A 24 17.04 5.45 13.47
C SER A 24 16.46 6.76 12.93
N ILE A 25 17.31 7.63 12.38
CA ILE A 25 16.83 8.88 11.77
C ILE A 25 15.81 8.61 10.66
N TRP A 26 15.96 7.49 9.96
CA TRP A 26 15.02 7.05 8.95
C TRP A 26 13.68 6.63 9.55
N ASP A 27 13.70 5.78 10.58
CA ASP A 27 12.48 5.27 11.22
C ASP A 27 11.72 6.38 11.93
N MET A 28 12.43 7.30 12.60
CA MET A 28 11.85 8.51 13.17
C MET A 28 11.16 9.37 12.10
N GLY A 29 11.75 9.49 10.91
CA GLY A 29 11.13 10.19 9.78
C GLY A 29 9.85 9.53 9.30
N LEU A 30 9.85 8.21 9.18
CA LEU A 30 8.66 7.42 8.82
C LEU A 30 7.57 7.54 9.89
N GLU A 31 7.94 7.54 11.17
CA GLU A 31 7.01 7.72 12.29
C GLU A 31 6.35 9.10 12.26
N LEU A 32 7.14 10.17 12.06
CA LEU A 32 6.61 11.52 11.90
C LEU A 32 5.66 11.63 10.70
N PHE A 33 6.04 11.02 9.56
CA PHE A 33 5.18 11.02 8.38
C PHE A 33 3.87 10.25 8.63
N ARG A 34 3.95 9.09 9.29
CA ARG A 34 2.77 8.33 9.71
C ARG A 34 1.86 9.18 10.59
N ASN A 35 2.40 9.77 11.65
CA ASN A 35 1.63 10.48 12.67
C ASN A 35 1.01 11.79 12.19
N HIS A 36 1.67 12.52 11.30
CA HIS A 36 1.20 13.84 10.87
C HIS A 36 0.48 13.84 9.52
N ILE A 37 0.76 12.88 8.63
CA ILE A 37 0.18 12.85 7.28
C ILE A 37 -0.82 11.70 7.15
N ILE A 38 -0.41 10.47 7.43
CA ILE A 38 -1.27 9.29 7.21
C ILE A 38 -2.30 9.11 8.31
N SER A 39 -2.05 9.55 9.54
CA SER A 39 -3.03 9.51 10.62
C SER A 39 -4.19 10.49 10.43
N ASP A 40 -4.07 11.47 9.53
CA ASP A 40 -5.21 12.32 9.15
C ASP A 40 -6.24 11.48 8.40
N LYS A 41 -7.47 11.40 8.94
CA LYS A 41 -8.53 10.54 8.41
C LYS A 41 -8.89 10.87 6.96
N MET A 42 -8.84 12.14 6.56
CA MET A 42 -9.19 12.54 5.20
C MET A 42 -8.10 12.11 4.23
N VAL A 43 -6.83 12.35 4.58
CA VAL A 43 -5.69 11.92 3.78
C VAL A 43 -5.66 10.41 3.68
N GLN A 44 -5.83 9.69 4.80
CA GLN A 44 -5.85 8.24 4.84
C GLN A 44 -6.94 7.67 3.92
N THR A 45 -8.18 8.14 4.07
CA THR A 45 -9.32 7.65 3.29
C THR A 45 -9.13 7.91 1.80
N LYS A 46 -8.69 9.12 1.43
CA LYS A 46 -8.43 9.47 0.03
C LYS A 46 -7.30 8.65 -0.58
N THR A 47 -6.23 8.41 0.19
CA THR A 47 -5.08 7.62 -0.25
C THR A 47 -5.49 6.16 -0.49
N ILE A 48 -6.20 5.55 0.47
CA ILE A 48 -6.69 4.17 0.32
C ILE A 48 -7.64 4.04 -0.88
N HIS A 49 -8.62 4.93 -0.99
CA HIS A 49 -9.56 4.91 -2.10
C HIS A 49 -8.85 5.11 -3.45
N GLY A 50 -7.87 6.03 -3.50
CA GLY A 50 -7.05 6.24 -4.68
C GLY A 50 -6.27 4.99 -5.09
N ILE A 51 -5.65 4.30 -4.14
CA ILE A 51 -4.89 3.06 -4.42
C ILE A 51 -5.84 1.94 -4.88
N LEU A 52 -7.00 1.77 -4.24
CA LEU A 52 -8.00 0.79 -4.69
C LEU A 52 -8.47 1.07 -6.12
N LEU A 53 -8.68 2.34 -6.47
CA LEU A 53 -9.04 2.76 -7.82
C LEU A 53 -7.92 2.44 -8.82
N LEU A 54 -6.66 2.68 -8.46
CA LEU A 54 -5.51 2.32 -9.30
C LEU A 54 -5.45 0.81 -9.52
N THR A 55 -5.63 -0.01 -8.48
CA THR A 55 -5.65 -1.47 -8.65
C THR A 55 -6.80 -1.95 -9.53
N LYS A 56 -7.98 -1.30 -9.45
CA LYS A 56 -9.11 -1.61 -10.34
C LYS A 56 -8.81 -1.29 -11.80
N ARG A 57 -8.14 -0.17 -12.06
CA ARG A 57 -7.69 0.22 -13.41
C ARG A 57 -6.62 -0.71 -13.94
N GLU A 58 -5.69 -1.12 -13.09
CA GLU A 58 -4.66 -2.11 -13.44
C GLU A 58 -5.27 -3.43 -13.91
N ARG A 59 -6.30 -3.91 -13.19
CA ARG A 59 -7.07 -5.12 -13.57
C ARG A 59 -7.80 -4.97 -14.90
N SER A 60 -8.08 -3.74 -15.33
CA SER A 60 -8.70 -3.43 -16.62
C SER A 60 -7.67 -3.29 -17.75
N GLY A 61 -6.38 -3.54 -17.47
CA GLY A 61 -5.28 -3.46 -18.44
C GLY A 61 -4.56 -2.12 -18.49
N GLU A 62 -4.87 -1.16 -17.61
CA GLU A 62 -4.16 0.12 -17.55
C GLU A 62 -2.82 0.00 -16.81
N ALA A 63 -1.77 0.65 -17.33
CA ALA A 63 -0.50 0.75 -16.59
C ALA A 63 -0.63 1.76 -15.45
N VAL A 64 -0.44 1.30 -14.20
CA VAL A 64 -0.50 2.15 -13.00
C VAL A 64 0.82 2.12 -12.23
N ASP A 65 1.08 3.21 -11.50
CA ASP A 65 2.25 3.29 -10.62
C ASP A 65 2.01 2.53 -9.31
N ARG A 66 2.88 1.55 -9.03
CA ARG A 66 2.85 0.70 -7.82
C ARG A 66 3.62 1.29 -6.63
N SER A 67 4.26 2.44 -6.79
CA SER A 67 5.07 3.09 -5.76
C SER A 67 4.30 3.37 -4.46
N LEU A 68 3.03 3.72 -4.57
CA LEU A 68 2.14 4.04 -3.43
C LEU A 68 1.90 2.83 -2.51
N LEU A 69 1.85 1.61 -3.05
CA LEU A 69 1.71 0.39 -2.25
C LEU A 69 2.99 0.13 -1.43
N GLY A 70 4.15 0.35 -2.03
CA GLY A 70 5.44 0.27 -1.34
C GLY A 70 5.50 1.23 -0.16
N MET A 71 5.08 2.48 -0.37
CA MET A 71 5.00 3.48 0.69
C MET A 71 4.11 3.05 1.87
N LEU A 72 2.94 2.45 1.62
CA LEU A 72 2.07 1.95 2.71
C LEU A 72 2.71 0.80 3.48
N SER A 73 3.52 -0.02 2.82
CA SER A 73 4.28 -1.11 3.44
C SER A 73 5.40 -0.56 4.32
N ASP A 74 6.18 0.40 3.80
CA ASP A 74 7.25 1.07 4.54
C ASP A 74 6.71 1.80 5.78
N LEU A 75 5.53 2.40 5.65
CA LEU A 75 4.82 3.05 6.75
C LEU A 75 4.05 2.06 7.64
N GLN A 76 4.14 0.74 7.42
CA GLN A 76 3.46 -0.34 8.17
C GLN A 76 1.96 -0.14 8.39
N VAL A 77 1.28 0.63 7.53
CA VAL A 77 -0.17 0.87 7.59
C VAL A 77 -0.94 -0.03 6.64
N TYR A 78 -0.23 -0.79 5.79
CA TYR A 78 -0.82 -1.64 4.76
C TYR A 78 -1.89 -2.60 5.31
N LYS A 79 -1.55 -3.39 6.33
CA LYS A 79 -2.46 -4.42 6.87
C LYS A 79 -3.72 -3.82 7.48
N ASP A 80 -3.55 -2.85 8.36
CA ASP A 80 -4.66 -2.31 9.16
C ASP A 80 -5.58 -1.42 8.33
N SER A 81 -5.04 -0.70 7.35
CA SER A 81 -5.78 0.36 6.64
C SER A 81 -6.19 0.00 5.22
N PHE A 82 -5.41 -0.85 4.53
CA PHE A 82 -5.62 -1.15 3.10
C PHE A 82 -6.04 -2.60 2.85
N GLU A 83 -5.38 -3.58 3.46
CA GLU A 83 -5.55 -5.02 3.15
C GLU A 83 -7.00 -5.49 3.28
N LEU A 84 -7.67 -5.15 4.38
CA LEU A 84 -9.06 -5.53 4.60
C LEU A 84 -10.01 -4.99 3.52
N LYS A 85 -9.89 -3.70 3.20
CA LYS A 85 -10.73 -3.05 2.17
C LYS A 85 -10.42 -3.58 0.77
N PHE A 86 -9.15 -3.86 0.51
CA PHE A 86 -8.72 -4.45 -0.75
C PHE A 86 -9.30 -5.85 -0.96
N LEU A 87 -9.27 -6.69 0.08
CA LEU A 87 -9.85 -8.04 0.02
C LEU A 87 -11.38 -7.99 -0.13
N GLU A 88 -12.05 -7.10 0.60
CA GLU A 88 -13.50 -6.89 0.49
C GLU A 88 -13.90 -6.50 -0.95
N GLU A 89 -13.31 -5.44 -1.50
CA GLU A 89 -13.56 -4.98 -2.87
C GLU A 89 -13.22 -6.06 -3.91
N THR A 90 -12.12 -6.79 -3.69
CA THR A 90 -11.69 -7.87 -4.60
C THR A 90 -12.66 -9.05 -4.58
N ASN A 91 -13.14 -9.46 -3.41
CA ASN A 91 -14.14 -10.51 -3.28
C ASN A 91 -15.46 -10.10 -3.93
N CYS A 92 -15.92 -8.87 -3.72
CA CYS A 92 -17.13 -8.35 -4.37
C CYS A 92 -16.99 -8.34 -5.90
N LEU A 93 -15.85 -7.90 -6.41
CA LEU A 93 -15.57 -7.85 -7.84
C LEU A 93 -15.59 -9.26 -8.46
N TYR A 94 -14.81 -10.20 -7.92
CA TYR A 94 -14.73 -11.55 -8.48
C TYR A 94 -16.02 -12.36 -8.29
N ALA A 95 -16.80 -12.11 -7.24
CA ALA A 95 -18.11 -12.72 -7.07
C ALA A 95 -19.07 -12.28 -8.19
N ALA A 96 -19.11 -10.98 -8.49
CA ALA A 96 -19.94 -10.44 -9.57
C ALA A 96 -19.45 -10.91 -10.95
N GLU A 97 -18.15 -10.91 -11.17
CA GLU A 97 -17.54 -11.35 -12.43
C GLU A 97 -17.73 -12.84 -12.68
N GLY A 98 -17.61 -13.68 -11.63
CA GLY A 98 -17.90 -15.10 -11.72
C GLY A 98 -19.34 -15.38 -12.12
N GLN A 99 -20.31 -14.71 -11.49
CA GLN A 99 -21.73 -14.84 -11.86
C GLN A 99 -22.00 -14.42 -13.31
N ARG A 100 -21.39 -13.31 -13.75
CA ARG A 100 -21.54 -12.78 -15.10
C ARG A 100 -20.92 -13.71 -16.15
N LEU A 101 -19.66 -14.08 -15.98
CA LEU A 101 -18.93 -14.90 -16.95
C LEU A 101 -19.46 -16.34 -17.03
N MET A 102 -19.98 -16.89 -15.93
CA MET A 102 -20.66 -18.21 -15.96
C MET A 102 -21.93 -18.21 -16.83
N GLN A 103 -22.58 -17.07 -17.01
CA GLN A 103 -23.77 -16.94 -17.87
C GLN A 103 -23.40 -16.59 -19.31
N GLU A 104 -22.30 -15.86 -19.51
CA GLU A 104 -21.89 -15.34 -20.83
C GLU A 104 -20.99 -16.29 -21.62
N ARG A 105 -20.23 -17.18 -20.96
CA ARG A 105 -19.19 -18.01 -21.60
C ARG A 105 -19.41 -19.49 -21.35
N GLU A 106 -18.99 -20.32 -22.31
CA GLU A 106 -18.92 -21.76 -22.10
C GLU A 106 -17.81 -22.14 -21.13
N VAL A 107 -17.93 -23.31 -20.51
CA VAL A 107 -16.97 -23.81 -19.49
C VAL A 107 -15.50 -23.75 -19.96
N PRO A 108 -15.14 -24.14 -21.20
CA PRO A 108 -13.75 -24.03 -21.66
C PRO A 108 -13.24 -22.58 -21.71
N GLU A 109 -14.08 -21.64 -22.15
CA GLU A 109 -13.75 -20.20 -22.25
C GLU A 109 -13.74 -19.51 -20.89
N TYR A 110 -14.54 -19.99 -19.93
CA TYR A 110 -14.52 -19.53 -18.55
C TYR A 110 -13.24 -19.98 -17.82
N LEU A 111 -12.78 -21.22 -18.08
CA LEU A 111 -11.58 -21.77 -17.44
C LEU A 111 -10.26 -21.26 -18.03
N THR A 112 -10.29 -20.74 -19.26
CA THR A 112 -9.06 -20.31 -19.96
C THR A 112 -8.63 -18.88 -19.65
N CYS A 113 -9.45 -18.07 -18.95
CA CYS A 113 -9.15 -16.72 -18.43
C CYS A 113 -7.81 -16.15 -18.93
N GLU A 114 -7.78 -15.63 -20.17
CA GLU A 114 -6.74 -14.70 -20.63
C GLU A 114 -7.06 -13.27 -20.19
#